data_AF-A0A7C5ELP2-F1
#
_entry.id   AF-A0A7C5ELP2-F1
#
_cell.length_a   1.000
_cell.length_b   1.000
_cell.length_c   1.000
_cell.angle_alpha   90.00
_cell.angle_beta   90.00
_cell.angle_gamma   90.00
#
_symmetry.space_group_name_H-M   'P 1'
#
loop_
_entity.id
_entity.type
_entity.pdbx_description
1 polymer ?
#
loop_
_entity_poly.entity_id
_entity_poly.type
_entity_poly.pdbx_seq_one_letter_code
_entity_poly.pdbx_strand_id
1 'polypeptide(L)'
;MKPKRRMPLLPILAAAAAALTTLRAQTVRPNEAGLASVWKLHIAESNDHARVASACEEFRKASPSDPLAWVADGIGAWRWLKAGDTSTATTVFERMAAAPQTDPIGKTAAVMAKRWLTRLDREKVRFALKLMYRKNIE
;
A
#
# COMPACT_ATOMS: atom_id res chain seq x y z
N MET A 1 -14.21 -16.09 -69.19
CA MET A 1 -14.85 -14.92 -68.53
C MET A 1 -16.10 -15.36 -67.76
N LYS A 2 -16.01 -15.38 -66.42
CA LYS A 2 -17.07 -15.36 -65.37
C LYS A 2 -16.32 -15.47 -64.02
N PRO A 3 -16.84 -15.00 -62.86
CA PRO A 3 -18.09 -14.27 -62.59
C PRO A 3 -17.92 -12.98 -61.76
N LYS A 4 -18.98 -12.17 -61.78
CA LYS A 4 -19.21 -10.93 -61.03
C LYS A 4 -19.43 -11.27 -59.54
N ARG A 5 -18.51 -10.87 -58.64
CA ARG A 5 -18.66 -11.04 -57.19
C ARG A 5 -19.65 -10.00 -56.64
N ARG A 6 -20.80 -10.46 -56.13
CA ARG A 6 -21.65 -9.67 -55.23
C ARG A 6 -21.20 -9.92 -53.79
N MET A 7 -21.11 -8.82 -53.05
CA MET A 7 -20.62 -8.68 -51.67
C MET A 7 -21.47 -9.46 -50.65
N PRO A 8 -20.89 -9.84 -49.50
CA PRO A 8 -21.48 -9.38 -48.24
C PRO A 8 -20.40 -8.93 -47.23
N LEU A 9 -20.24 -7.61 -47.07
CA LEU A 9 -19.46 -6.99 -45.98
C LEU A 9 -20.31 -6.92 -44.70
N LEU A 10 -20.74 -8.06 -44.16
CA LEU A 10 -21.61 -8.07 -42.98
C LEU A 10 -21.21 -8.97 -41.77
N PRO A 11 -20.13 -9.78 -41.75
CA PRO A 11 -19.79 -10.53 -40.54
C PRO A 11 -18.81 -9.81 -39.60
N ILE A 12 -18.16 -8.72 -40.04
CA ILE A 12 -17.02 -8.15 -39.31
C ILE A 12 -17.44 -7.23 -38.14
N LEU A 13 -18.63 -6.62 -38.21
CA LEU A 13 -19.12 -5.74 -37.13
C LEU A 13 -19.67 -6.50 -35.91
N ALA A 14 -20.02 -7.78 -36.05
CA ALA A 14 -20.57 -8.57 -34.94
C ALA A 14 -19.48 -9.13 -33.99
N ALA A 15 -18.25 -9.32 -34.48
CA ALA A 15 -17.16 -9.87 -33.67
C ALA A 15 -16.56 -8.86 -32.68
N ALA A 16 -16.68 -7.56 -32.93
CA ALA A 16 -16.15 -6.52 -32.04
C ALA A 16 -17.03 -6.27 -30.81
N ALA A 17 -18.34 -6.58 -30.88
CA ALA A 17 -19.27 -6.38 -29.77
C ALA A 17 -19.18 -7.48 -28.69
N ALA A 18 -18.77 -8.69 -29.06
CA ALA A 18 -18.65 -9.83 -28.12
C ALA A 18 -17.33 -9.83 -27.31
N ALA A 19 -16.32 -9.06 -27.72
CA ALA A 19 -15.04 -8.98 -27.03
C ALA A 19 -15.04 -8.00 -25.84
N LEU A 20 -16.05 -7.12 -25.72
CA LEU A 20 -16.10 -6.09 -24.67
C LEU A 20 -16.75 -6.53 -23.35
N THR A 21 -17.38 -7.71 -23.28
CA THR A 21 -18.18 -8.12 -22.10
C THR A 21 -17.43 -9.00 -21.07
N THR A 22 -16.13 -9.25 -21.24
CA THR A 22 -15.37 -10.15 -20.33
C THR A 22 -14.25 -9.50 -19.55
N LEU A 23 -14.26 -8.17 -19.36
CA LEU A 23 -13.46 -7.54 -18.31
C LEU A 23 -14.16 -7.70 -16.95
N ARG A 24 -14.33 -8.95 -16.50
CA ARG A 24 -14.61 -9.23 -15.09
C ARG A 24 -13.40 -8.77 -14.30
N ALA A 25 -13.54 -7.70 -13.54
CA ALA A 25 -12.58 -7.34 -12.51
C ALA A 25 -12.34 -8.58 -11.64
N GLN A 26 -11.18 -9.22 -11.78
CA GLN A 26 -10.77 -10.27 -10.87
C GLN A 26 -10.58 -9.62 -9.51
N THR A 27 -11.54 -9.81 -8.61
CA THR A 27 -11.37 -9.38 -7.22
C THR A 27 -10.29 -10.26 -6.62
N VAL A 28 -9.10 -9.68 -6.41
CA VAL A 28 -8.02 -10.33 -5.66
C VAL A 28 -8.62 -10.74 -4.31
N ARG A 29 -8.67 -12.04 -4.04
CA ARG A 29 -9.15 -12.53 -2.74
C ARG A 29 -8.15 -12.09 -1.67
N PRO A 30 -8.59 -11.37 -0.63
CA PRO A 30 -7.70 -10.96 0.44
C PRO A 30 -7.07 -12.19 1.13
N ASN A 31 -5.76 -12.15 1.37
CA ASN A 31 -5.01 -13.18 2.07
C ASN A 31 -5.16 -13.04 3.58
N GLU A 32 -6.36 -13.31 4.08
CA GLU A 32 -6.71 -13.21 5.49
C GLU A 32 -5.85 -14.14 6.36
N ALA A 33 -5.56 -15.34 5.88
CA ALA A 33 -4.73 -16.31 6.59
C ALA A 33 -3.29 -15.81 6.78
N GLY A 34 -2.70 -15.22 5.74
CA GLY A 34 -1.39 -14.60 5.81
C GLY A 34 -1.37 -13.40 6.77
N LEU A 35 -2.38 -12.53 6.71
CA LEU A 35 -2.48 -11.40 7.64
C LEU A 35 -2.65 -11.88 9.09
N ALA A 36 -3.47 -12.91 9.32
CA ALA A 36 -3.67 -13.50 10.64
C ALA A 36 -2.37 -14.08 11.22
N SER A 37 -1.51 -14.66 10.37
CA SER A 37 -0.18 -15.14 10.77
C SER A 37 0.71 -13.98 11.24
N VAL A 38 0.80 -12.91 10.45
CA VAL A 38 1.55 -11.69 10.80
C VAL A 38 1.00 -11.06 12.09
N TRP A 39 -0.32 -11.04 12.26
CA TRP A 39 -0.97 -10.51 13.45
C TRP A 39 -0.63 -11.32 14.71
N LYS A 40 -0.66 -12.65 14.61
CA LYS A 40 -0.24 -13.54 15.72
C LYS A 40 1.22 -13.32 16.08
N LEU A 41 2.10 -13.21 15.08
CA LEU A 41 3.51 -12.88 15.31
C LEU A 41 3.68 -11.53 16.01
N HIS A 42 2.95 -10.50 15.56
CA HIS A 42 2.97 -9.18 16.17
C HIS A 42 2.58 -9.20 17.65
N ILE A 43 1.60 -10.03 18.03
CA ILE A 43 1.18 -10.19 19.43
C ILE A 43 2.21 -10.98 20.23
N ALA A 44 2.72 -12.09 19.69
CA ALA A 44 3.63 -12.99 20.38
C ALA A 44 5.03 -12.36 20.60
N GLU A 45 5.56 -11.70 19.57
CA GLU A 45 6.91 -11.12 19.56
C GLU A 45 6.84 -9.61 19.81
N SER A 46 6.31 -9.22 20.97
CA SER A 46 6.04 -7.81 21.27
C SER A 46 7.29 -6.93 21.32
N ASN A 47 8.47 -7.51 21.60
CA ASN A 47 9.73 -6.78 21.75
C ASN A 47 10.69 -6.96 20.56
N ASP A 48 10.49 -7.98 19.72
CA ASP A 48 11.30 -8.16 18.51
C ASP A 48 10.70 -7.35 17.35
N HIS A 49 10.94 -6.04 17.41
CA HIS A 49 10.34 -5.10 16.47
C HIS A 49 10.81 -5.34 15.03
N ALA A 50 12.09 -5.61 14.83
CA ALA A 50 12.66 -5.83 13.50
C ALA A 50 12.05 -7.08 12.84
N ARG A 51 11.96 -8.20 13.57
CA ARG A 51 11.37 -9.43 13.04
C ARG A 51 9.92 -9.27 12.60
N VAL A 52 9.10 -8.61 13.43
CA VAL A 52 7.70 -8.34 13.07
C VAL A 52 7.62 -7.43 11.84
N ALA A 53 8.46 -6.39 11.77
CA ALA A 53 8.48 -5.48 10.63
C ALA A 53 8.88 -6.18 9.33
N SER A 54 9.90 -7.04 9.36
CA SER A 54 10.29 -7.88 8.22
C SER A 54 9.18 -8.82 7.79
N ALA A 55 8.46 -9.46 8.73
CA ALA A 55 7.33 -10.32 8.38
C ALA A 55 6.19 -9.56 7.69
N CYS A 56 5.91 -8.32 8.10
CA CYS A 56 4.96 -7.45 7.41
C CYS A 56 5.43 -7.12 5.97
N GLU A 57 6.72 -6.86 5.78
CA GLU A 57 7.29 -6.58 4.47
C GLU A 57 7.22 -7.80 3.54
N GLU A 58 7.53 -8.99 4.06
CA GLU A 58 7.41 -10.24 3.29
C GLU A 58 5.96 -10.53 2.90
N PHE A 59 4.99 -10.26 3.78
CA PHE A 59 3.56 -10.35 3.43
C PHE A 59 3.20 -9.42 2.26
N ARG A 60 3.67 -8.16 2.30
CA ARG A 60 3.47 -7.19 1.22
C ARG A 60 4.10 -7.66 -0.09
N LYS A 61 5.34 -8.19 -0.05
CA LYS A 61 6.04 -8.70 -1.24
C LYS A 61 5.32 -9.89 -1.87
N ALA A 62 4.81 -10.80 -1.05
CA ALA A 62 4.07 -11.97 -1.51
C ALA A 62 2.69 -11.60 -2.07
N SER A 63 2.11 -10.47 -1.68
CA SER A 63 0.75 -10.08 -2.05
C SER A 63 0.63 -8.56 -2.26
N PRO A 64 1.29 -7.98 -3.29
CA PRO A 64 1.41 -6.53 -3.43
C PRO A 64 0.09 -5.83 -3.79
N SER A 65 -0.80 -6.52 -4.51
CA SER A 65 -2.13 -6.05 -4.90
C SER A 65 -3.23 -6.38 -3.88
N ASP A 66 -2.90 -7.09 -2.80
CA ASP A 66 -3.86 -7.42 -1.75
C ASP A 66 -4.19 -6.17 -0.93
N PRO A 67 -5.48 -5.79 -0.79
CA PRO A 67 -5.89 -4.70 0.08
C PRO A 67 -5.37 -4.83 1.53
N LEU A 68 -5.21 -6.05 2.05
CA LEU A 68 -4.70 -6.29 3.40
C LEU A 68 -3.21 -5.99 3.55
N ALA A 69 -2.47 -5.84 2.45
CA ALA A 69 -1.08 -5.42 2.51
C ALA A 69 -0.91 -4.02 3.11
N TRP A 70 -1.93 -3.15 3.01
CA TRP A 70 -1.94 -1.86 3.70
C TRP A 70 -2.00 -2.00 5.23
N VAL A 71 -2.67 -3.04 5.74
CA VAL A 71 -2.74 -3.32 7.18
C VAL A 71 -1.37 -3.81 7.68
N ALA A 72 -0.75 -4.73 6.94
CA ALA A 72 0.60 -5.19 7.23
C ALA A 72 1.62 -4.03 7.21
N ASP A 73 1.56 -3.16 6.20
CA ASP A 73 2.41 -1.96 6.13
C ASP A 73 2.23 -1.05 7.35
N GLY A 74 1.00 -0.82 7.82
CA GLY A 74 0.75 0.00 9.01
C GLY A 74 1.37 -0.58 10.28
N ILE A 75 1.28 -1.91 10.45
CA ILE A 75 1.92 -2.63 11.56
C ILE A 75 3.44 -2.53 11.44
N GLY A 76 3.99 -2.82 10.26
CA GLY A 76 5.42 -2.81 9.99
C GLY A 76 6.05 -1.43 10.20
N ALA A 77 5.41 -0.37 9.69
CA ALA A 77 5.88 1.00 9.87
C ALA A 77 5.94 1.40 11.35
N TRP A 78 4.91 1.05 12.14
CA TRP A 78 4.93 1.29 13.59
C TRP A 78 6.05 0.50 14.29
N ARG A 79 6.30 -0.75 13.87
CA ARG A 79 7.39 -1.57 14.39
C ARG A 79 8.76 -0.97 14.06
N TRP A 80 8.96 -0.44 12.86
CA TRP A 80 10.18 0.29 12.50
C TRP A 80 10.41 1.53 13.37
N LEU A 81 9.36 2.30 13.67
CA LEU A 81 9.46 3.40 14.64
C LEU A 81 9.88 2.90 16.03
N LYS A 82 9.34 1.77 16.49
CA LYS A 82 9.71 1.17 17.78
C LYS A 82 11.15 0.65 17.80
N ALA A 83 11.67 0.20 16.67
CA ALA A 83 13.07 -0.20 16.51
C ALA A 83 14.04 1.00 16.39
N GLY A 84 13.54 2.24 16.34
CA GLY A 84 14.36 3.44 16.15
C GLY A 84 14.68 3.76 14.69
N ASP A 85 14.28 2.90 13.74
CA ASP A 85 14.46 3.13 12.31
C ASP A 85 13.33 4.01 11.75
N THR A 86 13.47 5.32 12.02
CA THR A 86 12.50 6.31 11.53
C THR A 86 12.55 6.47 10.01
N SER A 87 13.69 6.19 9.38
CA SER A 87 13.86 6.32 7.93
C SER A 87 12.98 5.31 7.19
N THR A 88 13.13 4.03 7.53
CA THR A 88 12.35 2.95 6.90
C THR A 88 10.87 3.12 7.20
N ALA A 89 10.49 3.48 8.43
CA ALA A 89 9.11 3.77 8.77
C ALA A 89 8.53 4.91 7.90
N THR A 90 9.30 5.98 7.67
CA THR A 90 8.87 7.11 6.84
C THR A 90 8.59 6.66 5.41
N THR A 91 9.48 5.87 4.80
CA THR A 91 9.27 5.33 3.45
C THR A 91 8.01 4.48 3.35
N VAL A 92 7.72 3.66 4.35
CA VAL A 92 6.47 2.87 4.37
C VAL A 92 5.24 3.79 4.49
N PHE A 93 5.29 4.80 5.36
CA PHE A 93 4.19 5.76 5.47
C PHE A 93 4.00 6.60 4.20
N GLU A 94 5.06 7.01 3.51
CA GLU A 94 4.96 7.73 2.23
C GLU A 94 4.25 6.87 1.18
N ARG A 95 4.61 5.58 1.07
CA ARG A 95 3.92 4.63 0.20
C ARG A 95 2.45 4.49 0.57
N MET A 96 2.12 4.35 1.86
CA MET A 96 0.74 4.28 2.33
C MET A 96 -0.03 5.58 2.05
N ALA A 97 0.61 6.75 2.18
CA ALA A 97 0.00 8.04 1.90
C ALA A 97 -0.38 8.21 0.41
N ALA A 98 0.34 7.51 -0.47
CA ALA A 98 0.09 7.43 -1.91
C ALA A 98 -0.86 6.27 -2.30
N ALA A 99 -1.45 5.54 -1.33
CA ALA A 99 -2.35 4.43 -1.62
C ALA A 99 -3.55 4.88 -2.49
N PRO A 100 -4.04 4.00 -3.39
CA PRO A 100 -5.25 4.27 -4.17
C PRO A 100 -6.41 4.65 -3.25
N GLN A 101 -7.17 5.68 -3.64
CA GLN A 101 -8.36 6.13 -2.91
C GLN A 101 -9.63 5.42 -3.37
N THR A 102 -9.49 4.48 -4.30
CA THR A 102 -10.58 3.72 -4.92
C THR A 102 -11.14 2.64 -4.00
N ASP A 103 -10.33 2.09 -3.08
CA ASP A 103 -10.77 1.11 -2.10
C ASP A 103 -10.75 1.68 -0.66
N PRO A 104 -11.68 1.27 0.22
CA PRO A 104 -11.79 1.82 1.57
C PRO A 104 -10.55 1.59 2.45
N ILE A 105 -9.83 0.49 2.25
CA ILE A 105 -8.66 0.13 3.07
C ILE A 105 -7.49 1.05 2.69
N GLY A 106 -7.21 1.20 1.39
CA GLY A 106 -6.22 2.15 0.86
C GLY A 106 -6.51 3.59 1.29
N LYS A 107 -7.77 4.03 1.23
CA LYS A 107 -8.19 5.36 1.74
C LYS A 107 -7.84 5.53 3.22
N THR A 108 -8.15 4.54 4.05
CA THR A 108 -7.87 4.58 5.49
C THR A 108 -6.36 4.57 5.78
N ALA A 109 -5.62 3.74 5.05
CA ALA A 109 -4.16 3.68 5.13
C ALA A 109 -3.52 5.02 4.80
N ALA A 110 -3.99 5.70 3.76
CA ALA A 110 -3.50 7.02 3.38
C ALA A 110 -3.75 8.09 4.45
N VAL A 111 -4.95 8.10 5.04
CA VAL A 111 -5.28 9.04 6.13
C VAL A 111 -4.40 8.79 7.36
N MET A 112 -4.23 7.54 7.75
CA MET A 112 -3.38 7.15 8.87
C MET A 112 -1.92 7.53 8.64
N ALA A 113 -1.39 7.25 7.45
CA ALA A 113 -0.02 7.54 7.10
C ALA A 113 0.29 9.05 7.10
N LYS A 114 -0.60 9.87 6.51
CA LYS A 114 -0.47 11.34 6.56
C LYS A 114 -0.39 11.87 7.99
N ARG A 115 -1.21 11.32 8.90
CA ARG A 115 -1.17 11.69 10.33
C ARG A 115 0.17 11.34 10.98
N TRP A 116 0.75 10.20 10.66
CA TRP A 116 2.07 9.82 11.15
C TRP A 116 3.18 10.71 10.60
N LEU A 117 3.19 10.95 9.29
CA LEU A 117 4.16 11.85 8.65
C LEU A 117 4.12 13.25 9.25
N THR A 118 2.92 13.82 9.46
CA THR A 118 2.79 15.12 10.14
C THR A 118 3.37 15.12 11.55
N ARG A 119 3.23 14.02 12.31
CA ARG A 119 3.84 13.89 13.65
C ARG A 119 5.37 13.84 13.56
N LEU A 120 5.91 13.08 12.62
CA LEU A 120 7.36 12.96 12.42
C LEU A 120 7.96 14.31 12.00
N ASP A 121 7.33 15.03 11.09
CA ASP A 121 7.81 16.35 10.65
C ASP A 121 7.73 17.39 11.77
N ARG A 122 6.67 17.35 12.58
CA ARG A 122 6.57 18.19 13.78
C ARG A 122 7.74 17.96 14.74
N GLU A 123 8.14 16.70 14.96
CA GLU A 123 9.28 16.41 15.84
C GLU A 123 10.60 16.94 15.27
N LYS A 124 10.82 16.88 13.96
CA LYS A 124 11.98 17.49 13.29
C LYS A 124 12.01 19.00 13.52
N VAL A 125 10.89 19.69 13.30
CA VAL A 125 10.77 21.14 13.52
C VAL A 125 11.01 21.49 14.99
N ARG A 126 10.42 20.74 15.92
CA ARG A 126 10.61 20.95 17.36
C ARG A 126 12.08 20.82 17.77
N PHE A 127 12.78 19.83 17.23
CA PHE A 127 14.21 19.66 17.48
C PHE A 127 15.03 20.84 16.93
N ALA A 128 14.78 21.23 15.68
CA ALA A 128 15.47 22.36 15.04
C ALA A 128 15.27 23.68 15.79
N LEU A 129 14.04 23.97 16.23
CA LEU A 129 13.73 25.16 17.03
C LEU A 129 14.49 25.17 18.36
N LYS A 130 14.53 24.05 19.10
CA LYS A 130 15.30 23.95 20.34
C LYS A 130 16.79 24.21 20.12
N LEU A 131 17.34 23.71 19.01
CA LEU A 131 18.74 23.93 18.66
C LEU A 131 19.01 25.42 18.34
N MET A 132 18.12 26.06 17.57
CA MET A 132 18.23 27.49 17.26
C MET A 132 18.16 28.37 18.50
N TYR A 133 17.18 28.14 19.38
CA TYR A 133 17.06 28.91 20.62
C TYR A 133 18.27 28.75 21.53
N ARG A 134 18.85 27.55 21.63
CA ARG A 134 20.09 27.35 22.40
C ARG A 134 21.26 28.20 21.87
N LYS A 135 21.36 28.36 20.55
CA LYS A 135 22.44 29.12 19.90
C LYS A 135 22.27 30.64 19.99
N ASN A 136 21.04 31.13 20.21
CA ASN A 136 20.70 32.56 20.15
C ASN A 136 20.38 33.17 21.52
N ILE A 137 20.57 32.44 22.62
CA ILE A 137 20.39 32.91 24.01
C ILE A 137 21.77 33.10 24.69
N GLU A 138 22.82 33.35 23.91
CA GLU A 138 24.09 33.93 24.36
C GLU A 138 24.13 35.42 23.99
#